data_AF-A0A812XT11-F1
#
_entry.id   AF-A0A812XT11-F1
#
_cell.length_a   1.000
_cell.length_b   1.000
_cell.length_c   1.000
_cell.angle_alpha   90.00
_cell.angle_beta   90.00
_cell.angle_gamma   90.00
#
_symmetry.space_group_name_H-M   'P 1'
#
loop_
_entity.id
_entity.type
_entity.pdbx_description
1 polymer ?
#
loop_
_entity_poly.entity_id
_entity_poly.type
_entity_poly.pdbx_seq_one_letter_code
_entity_poly.pdbx_strand_id
1 'polypeptide(L)'
;MVRSLRFFRGLRVLVKACQCFLPSLCWSMVLLLIFMAMGALMLGNLLQSFVDDDDQDLDDRQWIWMHYGTAYRALYTFFEITFAGNWPTNTRPVLEKVNHGFAIFFVCYITLVVFAIIRVISAVFLKDTLDAAQNDAEALVVDKIHKKQEFVVKLEGIFKAIDDTGSGIIS
;
A
#
# COMPACT_ATOMS: atom_id res chain seq x y z
N MET A 1 25.64 21.56 12.48
CA MET A 1 25.14 20.34 13.18
C MET A 1 23.65 20.39 13.52
N VAL A 2 23.07 21.52 13.97
CA VAL A 2 21.62 21.66 14.28
C VAL A 2 20.68 21.39 13.07
N ARG A 3 21.13 21.68 11.84
CA ARG A 3 20.39 21.38 10.60
C ARG A 3 20.26 19.88 10.32
N SER A 4 21.28 19.09 10.66
CA SER A 4 21.28 17.63 10.49
C SER A 4 20.32 16.97 11.48
N LEU A 5 20.29 17.43 12.75
CA LEU A 5 19.33 16.98 13.77
C LEU A 5 17.87 17.24 13.39
N ARG A 6 17.57 18.32 12.66
CA ARG A 6 16.21 18.58 12.12
C ARG A 6 15.84 17.64 10.97
N PHE A 7 16.80 17.29 10.10
CA PHE A 7 16.60 16.34 9.00
C PHE A 7 16.31 14.93 9.53
N PHE A 8 17.10 14.47 10.52
CA PHE A 8 16.85 13.20 11.21
C PHE A 8 15.50 13.16 11.91
N ARG A 9 15.03 14.29 12.44
CA ARG A 9 13.71 14.38 13.05
C ARG A 9 12.59 14.27 12.01
N GLY A 10 12.68 14.97 10.88
CA GLY A 10 11.71 14.88 9.78
C GLY A 10 11.64 13.47 9.18
N LEU A 11 12.81 12.86 8.91
CA LEU A 11 12.90 11.50 8.40
C LEU A 11 12.34 10.47 9.39
N ARG A 12 12.62 10.62 10.69
CA ARG A 12 12.09 9.73 11.74
C ARG A 12 10.56 9.80 11.84
N VAL A 13 9.97 10.97 11.65
CA VAL A 13 8.49 11.13 11.62
C VAL A 13 7.91 10.41 10.41
N LEU A 14 8.49 10.60 9.22
CA LEU A 14 8.10 9.88 8.01
C LEU A 14 8.24 8.35 8.17
N VAL A 15 9.34 7.86 8.73
CA VAL A 15 9.55 6.42 8.97
C VAL A 15 8.52 5.86 9.96
N LYS A 16 8.22 6.60 11.05
CA LYS A 16 7.16 6.19 11.98
C LYS A 16 5.79 6.15 11.31
N ALA A 17 5.46 7.15 10.50
CA ALA A 17 4.21 7.16 9.72
C ALA A 17 4.16 5.95 8.78
N CYS A 18 5.25 5.63 8.08
CA CYS A 18 5.35 4.43 7.24
C CYS A 18 5.15 3.14 8.04
N GLN A 19 5.75 3.02 9.23
CA GLN A 19 5.61 1.83 10.06
C GLN A 19 4.16 1.55 10.49
N CYS A 20 3.30 2.58 10.54
CA CYS A 20 1.89 2.42 10.89
C CYS A 20 1.08 1.75 9.78
N PHE A 21 1.24 2.16 8.51
CA PHE A 21 0.43 1.63 7.40
C PHE A 21 1.07 0.47 6.64
N LEU A 22 2.40 0.29 6.72
CA LEU A 22 3.13 -0.74 5.97
C LEU A 22 2.64 -2.18 6.23
N PRO A 23 2.29 -2.59 7.46
CA PRO A 23 1.77 -3.94 7.70
C PRO A 23 0.47 -4.22 6.95
N SER A 24 -0.50 -3.31 7.01
CA SER A 24 -1.77 -3.43 6.28
C SER A 24 -1.59 -3.38 4.77
N LEU A 25 -0.68 -2.53 4.30
CA LEU A 25 -0.30 -2.47 2.88
C LEU A 25 0.34 -3.80 2.45
N CYS A 26 1.21 -4.40 3.27
CA CYS A 26 1.86 -5.67 2.97
C CYS A 26 0.82 -6.80 2.80
N TRP A 27 -0.12 -6.93 3.74
CA TRP A 27 -1.20 -7.92 3.63
C TRP A 27 -2.11 -7.66 2.41
N SER A 28 -2.37 -6.40 2.11
CA SER A 28 -3.10 -6.00 0.91
C SER A 28 -2.38 -6.38 -0.38
N MET A 29 -1.05 -6.21 -0.42
CA MET A 29 -0.22 -6.61 -1.56
C MET A 29 -0.13 -8.13 -1.70
N VAL A 30 -0.10 -8.88 -0.60
CA VAL A 30 -0.18 -10.35 -0.62
C VAL A 30 -1.51 -10.81 -1.22
N LEU A 31 -2.62 -10.21 -0.80
CA LEU A 31 -3.94 -10.51 -1.38
C LEU A 31 -3.98 -10.20 -2.89
N LEU A 32 -3.44 -9.05 -3.30
CA LEU A 32 -3.32 -8.69 -4.71
C LEU A 32 -2.47 -9.69 -5.50
N LEU A 33 -1.36 -10.16 -4.91
CA LEU A 33 -0.50 -11.17 -5.52
C LEU A 33 -1.24 -12.49 -5.75
N ILE A 34 -2.13 -12.90 -4.84
CA ILE A 34 -2.98 -14.08 -5.02
C ILE A 34 -3.90 -13.89 -6.23
N PHE A 35 -4.58 -12.75 -6.36
CA PHE A 35 -5.43 -12.47 -7.53
C PHE A 35 -4.63 -12.43 -8.84
N MET A 36 -3.44 -11.82 -8.83
CA MET A 36 -2.53 -11.83 -9.99
C MET A 36 -2.12 -13.26 -10.36
N ALA A 37 -1.72 -14.08 -9.39
CA ALA A 37 -1.32 -15.46 -9.61
C ALA A 37 -2.47 -16.32 -10.14
N MET A 38 -3.68 -16.18 -9.61
CA MET A 38 -4.87 -16.88 -10.11
C MET A 38 -5.14 -16.52 -11.58
N GLY A 39 -5.13 -15.23 -11.92
CA GLY A 39 -5.31 -14.77 -13.30
C GLY A 39 -4.21 -15.26 -14.24
N ALA A 40 -2.96 -15.15 -13.81
CA ALA A 40 -1.79 -15.59 -14.56
C ALA A 40 -1.80 -17.10 -14.85
N LEU A 41 -2.08 -17.93 -13.84
CA LEU A 41 -2.16 -19.37 -14.02
C LEU A 41 -3.34 -19.76 -14.90
N MET A 42 -4.50 -19.16 -14.69
CA MET A 42 -5.70 -19.46 -15.47
C MET A 42 -5.50 -19.13 -16.95
N LEU A 43 -5.04 -17.90 -17.26
CA LEU A 43 -4.81 -17.49 -18.64
C LEU A 43 -3.64 -18.26 -19.26
N GLY A 44 -2.53 -18.42 -18.53
CA GLY A 44 -1.36 -19.16 -19.01
C GLY A 44 -1.70 -20.59 -19.41
N ASN A 45 -2.57 -21.28 -18.66
CA ASN A 45 -3.05 -22.62 -19.02
C ASN A 45 -3.95 -22.61 -20.26
N LEU A 46 -4.87 -21.64 -20.38
CA LEU A 46 -5.76 -21.53 -21.54
C LEU A 46 -4.99 -21.26 -22.85
N LEU A 47 -3.88 -20.51 -22.76
CA LEU A 47 -3.05 -20.16 -23.90
C LEU A 47 -2.06 -21.26 -24.33
N GLN A 48 -1.83 -22.31 -23.51
CA GLN A 48 -0.92 -23.40 -23.90
C GLN A 48 -1.35 -24.06 -25.21
N SER A 49 -2.65 -24.28 -25.40
CA SER A 49 -3.17 -24.89 -26.64
C SER A 49 -2.80 -24.12 -27.91
N PHE A 50 -2.70 -22.78 -27.83
CA PHE A 50 -2.25 -21.95 -28.96
C PHE A 50 -0.73 -21.99 -29.13
N VAL A 51 0.02 -22.06 -28.03
CA VAL A 51 1.48 -22.14 -28.07
C VAL A 51 1.97 -23.46 -28.66
N ASP A 52 1.28 -24.56 -28.36
CA ASP A 52 1.65 -25.90 -28.82
C ASP A 52 1.14 -26.23 -30.23
N ASP A 53 0.30 -25.37 -30.83
CA ASP A 53 -0.28 -25.57 -32.16
C ASP A 53 0.71 -25.16 -33.26
N ASP A 54 1.23 -26.15 -34.00
CA ASP A 54 2.20 -25.95 -35.08
C ASP A 54 1.61 -25.30 -36.34
N ASP A 55 0.29 -25.23 -36.46
CA ASP A 55 -0.38 -24.55 -37.57
C ASP A 55 -0.45 -23.01 -37.36
N GLN A 56 -0.17 -22.52 -36.15
CA GLN A 56 -0.16 -21.08 -35.84
C GLN A 56 1.19 -20.43 -36.23
N ASP A 57 1.14 -19.12 -36.50
CA ASP A 57 2.32 -18.34 -36.83
C ASP A 57 3.38 -18.39 -35.72
N LEU A 58 4.64 -18.64 -36.11
CA LEU A 58 5.73 -18.86 -35.15
C LEU A 58 6.01 -17.62 -34.29
N ASP A 59 5.91 -16.42 -34.86
CA ASP A 59 6.19 -15.18 -34.15
C ASP A 59 5.10 -14.91 -33.10
N ASP A 60 3.84 -15.19 -33.44
CA ASP A 60 2.71 -15.07 -32.51
C ASP A 60 2.82 -16.08 -31.35
N ARG A 61 3.17 -17.34 -31.64
CA ARG A 61 3.40 -18.38 -30.62
C ARG A 61 4.54 -17.98 -29.67
N GLN A 62 5.66 -17.49 -30.23
CA GLN A 62 6.82 -17.08 -29.45
C GLN A 62 6.48 -15.88 -28.55
N TRP A 63 5.72 -14.91 -29.05
CA TRP A 63 5.28 -13.77 -28.26
C TRP A 63 4.40 -14.22 -27.08
N ILE A 64 3.41 -15.07 -27.34
CA ILE A 64 2.52 -15.60 -26.29
C ILE A 64 3.31 -16.41 -25.26
N TRP A 65 4.25 -17.24 -25.69
CA TRP A 65 5.12 -17.99 -24.80
C TRP A 65 6.01 -17.10 -23.92
N MET A 66 6.52 -15.99 -24.47
CA MET A 66 7.38 -15.06 -23.73
C MET A 66 6.64 -14.32 -22.62
N HIS A 67 5.33 -14.09 -22.78
CA HIS A 67 4.50 -13.36 -21.81
C HIS A 67 3.70 -14.29 -20.90
N TYR A 68 3.16 -15.39 -21.42
CA TYR A 68 2.20 -16.25 -20.71
C TYR A 68 2.63 -17.72 -20.59
N GLY A 69 3.76 -18.10 -21.20
CA GLY A 69 4.15 -19.50 -21.35
C GLY A 69 4.51 -20.23 -20.05
N THR A 70 4.98 -19.52 -19.03
CA THR A 70 5.28 -20.09 -17.72
C THR A 70 4.60 -19.30 -16.61
N ALA A 71 4.40 -19.94 -15.45
CA ALA A 71 3.78 -19.28 -14.29
C ALA A 71 4.50 -17.98 -13.90
N TYR A 72 5.83 -17.95 -13.93
CA TYR A 72 6.62 -16.76 -13.65
C TYR A 72 6.39 -15.65 -14.69
N ARG A 73 6.43 -15.99 -15.99
CA ARG A 73 6.21 -15.02 -17.07
C ARG A 73 4.82 -14.43 -16.99
N ALA A 74 3.80 -15.29 -16.88
CA ALA A 74 2.43 -14.87 -16.77
C ALA A 74 2.22 -13.98 -15.52
N LEU A 75 2.80 -14.35 -14.38
CA LEU A 75 2.71 -13.53 -13.17
C LEU A 75 3.34 -12.14 -13.36
N TYR A 76 4.50 -12.06 -14.02
CA TYR A 76 5.16 -10.80 -14.34
C TYR A 76 4.34 -9.96 -15.33
N THR A 77 3.77 -10.56 -16.38
CA THR A 77 2.88 -9.85 -17.31
C THR A 77 1.62 -9.33 -16.61
N PHE A 78 1.04 -10.09 -15.67
CA PHE A 78 -0.09 -9.62 -14.86
C PHE A 78 0.31 -8.50 -13.90
N PHE A 79 1.53 -8.52 -13.38
CA PHE A 79 2.08 -7.39 -12.62
C PHE A 79 2.16 -6.12 -13.49
N GLU A 80 2.66 -6.23 -14.73
CA GLU A 80 2.68 -5.11 -15.67
C GLU A 80 1.26 -4.60 -16.02
N ILE A 81 0.32 -5.51 -16.30
CA ILE A 81 -1.09 -5.17 -16.55
C ILE A 81 -1.67 -4.39 -15.36
N THR A 82 -1.35 -4.81 -14.13
CA THR A 82 -1.90 -4.23 -12.89
C THR A 82 -1.32 -2.85 -12.58
N PHE A 83 -0.01 -2.67 -12.75
CA PHE A 83 0.69 -1.48 -12.25
C PHE A 83 1.15 -0.51 -13.35
N ALA A 84 1.51 -1.00 -14.54
CA ALA A 84 2.07 -0.14 -15.58
C ALA A 84 0.99 0.65 -16.34
N GLY A 85 -0.29 0.27 -16.23
CA GLY A 85 -1.41 0.91 -16.92
C GLY A 85 -1.44 0.67 -18.44
N ASN A 86 -0.36 0.14 -19.02
CA ASN A 86 -0.27 -0.24 -20.43
C ASN A 86 -0.79 -1.66 -20.71
N TRP A 87 -1.90 -2.02 -20.07
CA TRP A 87 -2.53 -3.32 -20.26
C TRP A 87 -2.96 -3.60 -21.72
N PRO A 88 -3.30 -2.62 -22.60
CA PRO A 88 -3.65 -2.96 -23.98
C PRO A 88 -2.50 -3.64 -24.73
N THR A 89 -1.24 -3.30 -24.45
CA THR A 89 -0.08 -3.94 -25.09
C THR A 89 0.05 -5.43 -24.75
N ASN A 90 -0.30 -5.81 -23.52
CA ASN A 90 -0.22 -7.20 -23.08
C ASN A 90 -1.49 -8.01 -23.41
N THR A 91 -2.62 -7.35 -23.70
CA THR A 91 -3.91 -7.99 -23.93
C THR A 91 -4.31 -8.08 -25.40
N ARG A 92 -4.02 -7.05 -26.21
CA ARG A 92 -4.41 -7.00 -27.64
C ARG A 92 -3.86 -8.16 -28.46
N PRO A 93 -2.59 -8.57 -28.35
CA PRO A 93 -2.09 -9.70 -29.11
C PRO A 93 -2.82 -11.00 -28.78
N VAL A 94 -3.24 -11.20 -27.52
CA VAL A 94 -4.05 -12.37 -27.14
C VAL A 94 -5.43 -12.33 -27.81
N LEU A 95 -6.06 -11.16 -27.86
CA LEU A 95 -7.39 -10.97 -28.45
C LEU A 95 -7.37 -11.16 -29.97
N GLU A 96 -6.39 -10.56 -30.63
CA GLU A 96 -6.30 -10.47 -32.08
C GLU A 96 -5.70 -11.73 -32.70
N LYS A 97 -4.74 -12.38 -32.03
CA LYS A 97 -4.02 -13.54 -32.57
C LYS A 97 -4.55 -14.89 -32.10
N VAL A 98 -5.11 -14.96 -30.87
CA VAL A 98 -5.58 -16.23 -30.31
C VAL A 98 -7.10 -16.35 -30.41
N ASN A 99 -7.83 -15.53 -29.65
CA ASN A 99 -9.29 -15.55 -29.66
C ASN A 99 -9.88 -14.28 -29.01
N HIS A 100 -10.85 -13.65 -29.68
CA HIS A 100 -11.57 -12.50 -29.17
C HIS A 100 -12.37 -12.79 -27.89
N GLY A 101 -12.71 -14.06 -27.62
CA GLY A 101 -13.40 -14.51 -26.41
C GLY A 101 -12.63 -14.21 -25.11
N PHE A 102 -11.29 -14.08 -25.17
CA PHE A 102 -10.48 -13.66 -24.02
C PHE A 102 -10.77 -12.22 -23.57
N ALA A 103 -11.52 -11.43 -24.34
CA ALA A 103 -11.98 -10.10 -23.94
C ALA A 103 -12.74 -10.13 -22.62
N ILE A 104 -13.61 -11.13 -22.42
CA ILE A 104 -14.40 -11.27 -21.20
C ILE A 104 -13.46 -11.46 -20.01
N PHE A 105 -12.44 -12.30 -20.15
CA PHE A 105 -11.46 -12.54 -19.09
C PHE A 105 -10.70 -11.25 -18.71
N PHE A 106 -10.15 -10.52 -19.68
CA PHE A 106 -9.38 -9.32 -19.40
C PHE A 106 -10.25 -8.18 -18.86
N VAL A 107 -11.46 -7.98 -19.39
CA VAL A 107 -12.40 -6.97 -18.87
C VAL A 107 -12.76 -7.27 -17.42
N CYS A 108 -13.08 -8.53 -17.09
CA CYS A 108 -13.34 -8.95 -15.72
C CYS A 108 -12.13 -8.72 -14.82
N TYR A 109 -10.93 -9.11 -15.25
CA TYR A 109 -9.70 -8.92 -14.48
C TYR A 109 -9.39 -7.43 -14.23
N ILE A 110 -9.45 -6.60 -15.27
CA ILE A 110 -9.18 -5.15 -15.16
C ILE A 110 -10.21 -4.49 -14.24
N THR A 111 -11.49 -4.83 -14.37
CA THR A 111 -12.54 -4.21 -13.56
C THR A 111 -12.46 -4.64 -12.09
N LEU A 112 -12.28 -5.93 -11.83
CA LEU A 112 -12.26 -6.47 -10.47
C LEU A 112 -10.93 -6.18 -9.77
N VAL A 113 -9.80 -6.48 -10.40
CA VAL A 113 -8.48 -6.39 -9.76
C VAL A 113 -7.91 -4.98 -9.91
N VAL A 114 -7.72 -4.52 -11.15
CA VAL A 114 -7.04 -3.24 -11.40
C VAL A 114 -7.87 -2.05 -10.93
N PHE A 115 -9.18 -2.07 -11.13
CA PHE A 115 -10.04 -1.00 -10.66
C PHE A 115 -10.50 -1.22 -9.21
N ALA A 116 -11.24 -2.31 -8.90
CA ALA A 116 -11.85 -2.43 -7.58
C ALA A 116 -10.85 -2.77 -6.46
N ILE A 117 -10.02 -3.82 -6.60
CA ILE A 117 -9.07 -4.22 -5.55
C ILE A 117 -8.05 -3.11 -5.27
N ILE A 118 -7.42 -2.51 -6.28
CA ILE A 118 -6.46 -1.40 -6.06
C ILE A 118 -7.11 -0.23 -5.30
N ARG A 119 -8.37 0.09 -5.58
CA ARG A 119 -9.11 1.15 -4.87
C ARG A 119 -9.38 0.78 -3.42
N VAL A 120 -9.73 -0.46 -3.13
CA VAL A 120 -9.89 -0.96 -1.76
C VAL A 120 -8.56 -0.88 -1.00
N ILE A 121 -7.45 -1.32 -1.61
CA ILE A 121 -6.12 -1.24 -0.98
C ILE A 121 -5.75 0.21 -0.69
N SER A 122 -6.00 1.11 -1.64
CA SER A 122 -5.75 2.54 -1.48
C SER A 122 -6.58 3.15 -0.34
N ALA A 123 -7.84 2.73 -0.20
CA ALA A 123 -8.74 3.18 0.86
C ALA A 123 -8.30 2.68 2.24
N VAL A 124 -7.89 1.41 2.36
CA VAL A 124 -7.34 0.85 3.60
C VAL A 124 -6.06 1.57 4.01
N PHE A 125 -5.15 1.78 3.05
CA PHE A 125 -3.92 2.54 3.29
C PHE A 125 -4.20 3.97 3.78
N LEU A 126 -5.16 4.66 3.15
CA LEU A 126 -5.55 6.01 3.54
C LEU A 126 -6.16 6.03 4.93
N LYS A 127 -7.04 5.06 5.24
CA LYS A 127 -7.65 4.92 6.57
C LYS A 127 -6.59 4.76 7.65
N ASP A 128 -5.67 3.82 7.49
CA ASP A 128 -4.62 3.57 8.49
C ASP A 128 -3.68 4.78 8.66
N THR A 129 -3.42 5.51 7.58
CA THR A 129 -2.64 6.76 7.63
C THR A 129 -3.37 7.84 8.43
N LEU A 130 -4.69 8.00 8.22
CA LEU A 130 -5.51 8.96 8.96
C LEU A 130 -5.65 8.58 10.43
N ASP A 131 -5.86 7.29 10.73
CA ASP A 131 -5.95 6.78 12.10
C ASP A 131 -4.61 7.00 12.84
N ALA A 132 -3.47 6.78 12.19
CA ALA A 132 -2.15 7.08 12.76
C ALA A 132 -1.96 8.57 13.05
N ALA A 133 -2.40 9.45 12.14
CA ALA A 133 -2.32 10.90 12.33
C ALA A 133 -3.22 11.41 13.47
N GLN A 134 -4.43 10.85 13.61
CA GLN A 134 -5.34 11.17 14.71
C GLN A 134 -4.78 10.75 16.06
N ASN A 135 -4.25 9.51 16.16
CA ASN A 135 -3.62 9.02 17.38
C ASN A 135 -2.41 9.87 17.82
N ASP A 136 -1.59 10.34 16.86
CA ASP A 136 -0.45 11.23 17.17
C ASP A 136 -0.94 12.60 17.70
N ALA A 137 -2.04 13.14 17.13
CA ALA A 137 -2.64 14.38 17.62
C ALA A 137 -3.22 14.25 19.04
N GLU A 138 -3.91 13.14 19.34
CA GLU A 138 -4.44 12.87 20.68
C GLU A 138 -3.32 12.68 21.71
N ALA A 139 -2.27 11.94 21.37
CA ALA A 139 -1.10 11.76 22.23
C ALA A 139 -0.43 13.11 22.58
N LEU A 140 -0.35 14.04 21.61
CA LEU A 140 0.16 15.39 21.85
C LEU A 140 -0.73 16.23 22.76
N VAL A 141 -2.05 16.04 22.72
CA VAL A 141 -2.99 16.72 23.64
C VAL A 141 -2.82 16.20 25.07
N VAL A 142 -2.73 14.88 25.24
CA VAL A 142 -2.50 14.24 26.56
C VAL A 142 -1.17 14.69 27.17
N ASP A 143 -0.09 14.74 26.38
CA ASP A 143 1.23 15.22 26.83
C ASP A 143 1.17 16.69 27.31
N LYS A 144 0.39 17.54 26.64
CA LYS A 144 0.19 18.94 27.09
C LYS A 144 -0.59 19.02 28.41
N ILE A 145 -1.60 18.17 28.61
CA ILE A 145 -2.36 18.12 29.87
C ILE A 145 -1.46 17.68 31.02
N HIS A 146 -0.68 16.62 30.83
CA HIS A 146 0.28 16.12 31.82
C HIS A 146 1.31 17.20 32.20
N LYS A 147 1.91 17.86 31.21
CA LYS A 147 2.87 18.97 31.47
C LYS A 147 2.24 20.13 32.22
N LYS A 148 0.97 20.46 31.94
CA LYS A 148 0.25 21.50 32.68
C LYS A 148 0.05 21.09 34.14
N GLN A 149 -0.33 19.84 34.40
CA GLN A 149 -0.49 19.30 35.76
C GLN A 149 0.83 19.28 36.52
N GLU A 150 1.91 18.82 35.91
CA GLU A 150 3.25 18.85 36.52
C GLU A 150 3.67 20.29 36.88
N PHE A 151 3.36 21.25 36.00
CA PHE A 151 3.67 22.66 36.25
C PHE A 151 2.86 23.22 37.43
N VAL A 152 1.57 22.88 37.55
CA VAL A 152 0.72 23.27 38.68
C VAL A 152 1.27 22.69 39.99
N VAL A 153 1.58 21.40 40.03
CA VAL A 153 2.16 20.75 41.23
C VAL A 153 3.49 21.40 41.63
N LYS A 154 4.32 21.75 40.65
CA LYS A 154 5.60 22.41 40.92
C LYS A 154 5.42 23.84 41.46
N LEU A 155 4.45 24.59 40.93
CA LEU A 155 4.09 25.90 41.45
C LEU A 155 3.54 25.79 42.87
N GLU A 156 2.60 24.88 43.13
CA GLU A 156 2.06 24.64 44.48
C GLU A 156 3.15 24.30 45.49
N GLY A 157 4.14 23.49 45.08
CA GLY A 157 5.31 23.19 45.90
C GLY A 157 6.15 24.43 46.23
N ILE A 158 6.35 25.34 45.27
CA ILE A 158 7.05 26.61 45.49
C ILE A 158 6.24 27.51 46.42
N PHE A 159 4.92 27.67 46.18
CA PHE A 159 4.05 28.48 47.02
C PHE A 159 4.03 27.99 48.47
N LYS A 160 3.94 26.67 48.70
CA LYS A 160 4.03 26.07 50.04
C LYS A 160 5.40 26.26 50.70
N ALA A 161 6.48 26.28 49.93
CA ALA A 161 7.82 26.50 50.46
C ALA A 161 8.08 27.97 50.83
N ILE A 162 7.30 28.92 50.31
CA ILE A 162 7.42 30.35 50.60
C ILE A 162 6.44 30.79 51.71
N ASP A 163 5.32 30.11 51.87
CA ASP A 163 4.35 30.39 52.94
C ASP A 163 4.79 29.82 54.29
N ASP A 164 5.71 30.54 54.96
CA ASP A 164 6.20 30.22 56.32
C ASP A 164 5.09 30.26 57.40
N THR A 165 3.95 30.89 57.10
CA THR A 165 2.84 31.08 58.06
C THR A 165 1.70 30.08 57.91
N GLY A 166 1.65 29.32 56.81
CA GLY A 166 0.55 28.42 56.46
C GLY A 166 -0.78 29.15 56.20
N SER A 167 -0.73 30.45 55.91
CA SER A 167 -1.92 31.29 55.75
C SER A 167 -2.56 31.18 54.36
N GLY A 168 -1.86 30.59 53.39
CA GLY A 168 -2.25 30.52 51.99
C GLY A 168 -2.03 31.83 51.22
N ILE A 169 -1.33 32.81 51.82
CA ILE A 169 -1.09 34.15 51.26
C ILE A 169 0.39 34.47 51.36
N ILE A 170 1.04 34.80 50.23
CA ILE A 170 2.43 35.27 50.23
C ILE A 170 2.43 36.77 50.51
N SER A 171 3.13 37.22 51.57
CA SER A 171 3.39 38.64 51.87
C SER A 171 4.77 39.07 51.40
#